data_AF-M5IRH4-F1
#
_entry.id   AF-M5IRH4-F1
#
_cell.length_a   1.000
_cell.length_b   1.000
_cell.length_c   1.000
_cell.angle_alpha   90.00
_cell.angle_beta   90.00
_cell.angle_gamma   90.00
#
_symmetry.space_group_name_H-M   'P 1'
#
loop_
_entity.id
_entity.type
_entity.pdbx_description
1 polymer ?
#
loop_
_entity_poly.entity_id
_entity_poly.type
_entity_poly.pdbx_seq_one_letter_code
_entity_poly.pdbx_strand_id
1 'polypeptide(L)' 'MQEKSEMVKAQIEEILKARGEFFAELDRQVPKVAGTDVFDFAAVKEADLKALYAKFYSYDYSIRKLLPNVYEAFGVKFNV' A
#
# COMPACT_ATOMS: atom_id res chain seq x y z
N MET A 1 -24.08 3.10 12.27
CA MET A 1 -22.84 2.59 12.91
C MET A 1 -22.40 1.26 12.31
N GLN A 2 -23.27 0.24 12.22
CA GLN A 2 -22.96 -1.05 11.59
C GLN A 2 -22.48 -0.90 10.13
N GLU A 3 -23.20 -0.13 9.31
CA GLU A 3 -22.85 0.08 7.89
C GLU A 3 -21.49 0.78 7.70
N LYS A 4 -21.15 1.73 8.56
CA LYS A 4 -19.85 2.43 8.52
C LYS A 4 -18.70 1.50 8.92
N SER A 5 -18.92 0.62 9.89
CA SER A 5 -17.94 -0.39 10.30
C SER A 5 -17.67 -1.40 9.18
N GLU A 6 -18.71 -1.89 8.50
CA GLU A 6 -18.53 -2.80 7.35
C GLU A 6 -17.84 -2.12 6.17
N MET A 7 -18.15 -0.84 5.90
CA MET A 7 -17.46 -0.06 4.88
C MET A 7 -15.96 0.10 5.21
N VAL A 8 -15.62 0.47 6.45
CA VAL A 8 -14.23 0.62 6.88
C VAL A 8 -13.49 -0.72 6.81
N LYS A 9 -14.13 -1.82 7.21
CA LYS A 9 -13.56 -3.16 7.07
C LYS A 9 -13.24 -3.49 5.61
N ALA A 10 -14.18 -3.26 4.69
CA ALA A 10 -13.95 -3.47 3.26
C ALA A 10 -12.79 -2.63 2.71
N GLN A 11 -12.68 -1.36 3.14
CA GLN A 11 -11.55 -0.50 2.77
C GLN A 11 -10.21 -1.04 3.31
N ILE A 12 -10.17 -1.56 4.53
CA ILE A 12 -8.97 -2.19 5.09
C ILE A 12 -8.58 -3.43 4.28
N GLU A 13 -9.54 -4.28 3.91
CA GLU A 13 -9.29 -5.45 3.08
C GLU A 13 -8.71 -5.06 1.70
N GLU A 14 -9.23 -4.00 1.07
CA GLU A 14 -8.67 -3.43 -0.16
C GLU A 14 -7.23 -2.94 0.01
N ILE A 15 -6.93 -2.25 1.12
CA ILE A 15 -5.58 -1.78 1.46
C ILE A 15 -4.62 -2.97 1.63
N LEU A 16 -5.02 -3.99 2.38
CA LEU A 16 -4.19 -5.17 2.63
C LEU A 16 -3.90 -5.94 1.34
N LYS A 17 -4.90 -6.08 0.46
CA LYS A 17 -4.73 -6.68 -0.86
C LYS A 17 -3.75 -5.87 -1.72
N ALA A 18 -3.97 -4.57 -1.86
CA ALA A 18 -3.11 -3.70 -2.67
C ALA A 18 -1.68 -3.64 -2.12
N ARG A 19 -1.51 -3.63 -0.79
CA ARG A 19 -0.21 -3.75 -0.13
C ARG A 19 0.49 -5.05 -0.53
N GLY A 20 -0.21 -6.18 -0.45
CA GLY A 20 0.35 -7.48 -0.83
C GLY A 20 0.81 -7.50 -2.29
N GLU A 21 0.00 -6.96 -3.20
CA GLU A 21 0.37 -6.87 -4.62
C GLU A 21 1.58 -5.96 -4.88
N PHE A 22 1.72 -4.86 -4.14
CA PHE A 22 2.89 -3.99 -4.25
C PHE A 22 4.17 -4.68 -3.78
N PHE A 23 4.14 -5.35 -2.62
CA PHE A 23 5.32 -6.06 -2.12
C PHE A 23 5.67 -7.29 -2.95
N ALA A 24 4.68 -7.98 -3.53
CA ALA A 24 4.93 -9.07 -4.48
C ALA A 24 5.64 -8.56 -5.75
N GLU A 25 5.30 -7.36 -6.21
CA GLU A 25 5.97 -6.74 -7.36
C GLU A 25 7.39 -6.28 -7.03
N LEU A 26 7.63 -5.82 -5.79
CA LEU A 26 8.98 -5.58 -5.30
C LEU A 26 9.80 -6.88 -5.23
N ASP A 27 9.25 -7.95 -4.65
CA ASP A 27 9.92 -9.26 -4.58
C ASP A 27 10.26 -9.82 -5.97
N ARG A 28 9.41 -9.57 -6.97
CA ARG A 28 9.64 -9.99 -8.36
C ARG A 28 10.85 -9.29 -8.99
N GLN A 29 11.12 -8.04 -8.61
CA GLN A 29 12.08 -7.18 -9.31
C GLN A 29 13.35 -6.90 -8.51
N VAL A 30 13.27 -6.93 -7.18
CA VAL A 30 14.32 -6.47 -6.28
C VAL A 30 14.84 -7.66 -5.49
N PRO A 31 16.12 -8.05 -5.68
CA PRO A 31 16.74 -9.09 -4.86
C PRO A 31 16.68 -8.75 -3.37
N LYS A 32 16.74 -9.77 -2.52
CA LYS A 32 16.89 -9.59 -1.07
C LYS A 32 18.35 -9.71 -0.65
N VAL A 33 18.73 -8.96 0.38
CA VAL A 33 20.01 -9.15 1.07
C VAL A 33 20.04 -10.58 1.63
N ALA A 34 21.12 -11.32 1.32
CA ALA A 34 21.24 -12.73 1.65
C ALA A 34 20.93 -13.03 3.13
N GLY A 35 20.01 -13.97 3.36
CA GLY A 35 19.59 -14.37 4.71
C GLY A 35 18.62 -13.41 5.41
N THR A 36 18.03 -12.45 4.70
CA THR A 36 17.07 -11.47 5.25
C THR A 36 15.88 -11.24 4.32
N ASP A 37 14.85 -10.54 4.83
CA ASP A 37 13.71 -10.05 4.04
C ASP A 37 13.91 -8.62 3.50
N VAL A 38 15.11 -8.04 3.67
CA VAL A 38 15.39 -6.67 3.24
C VAL A 38 15.69 -6.64 1.75
N PHE A 39 15.03 -5.72 1.02
CA PHE A 39 15.31 -5.47 -0.39
C PHE A 39 16.68 -4.84 -0.60
N ASP A 40 17.50 -5.46 -1.45
CA ASP A 40 18.79 -4.95 -1.90
C ASP A 40 18.63 -4.16 -3.21
N PHE A 41 18.25 -2.89 -3.07
CA PHE A 41 18.12 -1.99 -4.21
C PHE A 41 19.47 -1.68 -4.88
N ALA A 42 20.60 -1.86 -4.18
CA ALA A 42 21.92 -1.65 -4.76
C ALA A 42 22.31 -2.78 -5.73
N ALA A 43 21.74 -3.99 -5.54
CA ALA A 43 21.91 -5.12 -6.45
C ALA A 43 21.01 -5.05 -7.71
N VAL A 44 20.06 -4.12 -7.78
CA VAL A 44 19.16 -3.94 -8.93
C VAL A 44 19.91 -3.25 -10.07
N LYS A 45 19.99 -3.92 -11.23
CA LYS A 45 20.58 -3.33 -12.45
C LYS A 45 19.54 -2.59 -13.29
N GLU A 46 18.37 -3.19 -13.45
CA GLU A 46 17.23 -2.62 -14.19
C GLU A 46 15.93 -3.00 -13.47
N ALA A 47 14.96 -2.10 -13.49
CA ALA A 47 13.63 -2.32 -12.91
C ALA A 47 12.55 -1.73 -13.82
N ASP A 48 11.41 -2.42 -13.91
CA ASP A 48 10.18 -1.89 -14.49
C ASP A 48 9.50 -0.96 -13.48
N LEU A 49 9.94 0.30 -13.48
CA LEU A 49 9.38 1.35 -12.63
C LEU A 49 7.91 1.64 -12.92
N LYS A 50 7.44 1.37 -14.15
CA LYS A 50 6.04 1.59 -14.50
C LYS A 50 5.14 0.57 -13.81
N ALA A 51 5.54 -0.71 -13.80
CA ALA A 51 4.83 -1.76 -13.07
C ALA A 51 4.85 -1.51 -11.55
N LEU A 52 6.01 -1.16 -10.99
CA LEU A 52 6.14 -0.82 -9.57
C LEU A 52 5.26 0.38 -9.19
N TYR A 53 5.32 1.45 -9.97
CA TYR A 53 4.51 2.65 -9.73
C TYR A 53 3.02 2.36 -9.81
N ALA A 54 2.57 1.54 -10.78
CA ALA A 54 1.17 1.17 -10.89
C ALA A 54 0.65 0.47 -9.62
N LYS A 55 1.43 -0.48 -9.07
CA LYS A 55 1.07 -1.18 -7.83
C LYS A 55 1.14 -0.27 -6.60
N PHE A 56 2.19 0.54 -6.50
CA PHE A 56 2.31 1.55 -5.44
C PHE A 56 1.11 2.52 -5.46
N TYR A 57 0.73 3.02 -6.63
CA TYR A 57 -0.38 3.96 -6.79
C TYR A 57 -1.71 3.33 -6.36
N SER A 58 -1.97 2.06 -6.70
CA SER A 58 -3.15 1.35 -6.19
C SER A 58 -3.15 1.24 -4.68
N TYR A 59 -2.00 0.94 -4.07
CA TYR A 59 -1.87 0.86 -2.61
C TYR A 59 -2.10 2.22 -1.93
N ASP A 60 -1.44 3.28 -2.40
CA ASP A 60 -1.63 4.66 -1.92
C ASP A 60 -3.09 5.12 -2.06
N TYR A 61 -3.70 4.84 -3.20
CA TYR A 61 -5.08 5.22 -3.47
C TYR A 61 -6.07 4.54 -2.49
N SER A 62 -5.87 3.26 -2.19
CA SER A 62 -6.68 2.55 -1.19
C SER A 62 -6.52 3.16 0.20
N ILE A 63 -5.32 3.59 0.60
CA ILE A 63 -5.12 4.30 1.88
C ILE A 63 -5.88 5.62 1.88
N ARG A 64 -5.76 6.42 0.81
CA ARG A 64 -6.44 7.73 0.71
C ARG A 64 -7.96 7.62 0.81
N LYS A 65 -8.56 6.51 0.40
CA LYS A 65 -10.00 6.25 0.58
C LYS A 65 -10.41 6.05 2.05
N LEU A 66 -9.51 5.52 2.89
CA LEU A 66 -9.77 5.29 4.31
C LEU A 66 -9.57 6.57 5.15
N LEU A 67 -8.63 7.45 4.75
CA LEU A 67 -8.26 8.64 5.52
C LEU A 67 -9.45 9.52 5.94
N PRO A 68 -10.45 9.83 5.09
CA PRO A 68 -11.62 10.62 5.51
C PRO A 68 -12.39 10.00 6.68
N ASN A 69 -12.53 8.67 6.70
CA ASN A 69 -13.21 7.96 7.78
C ASN A 69 -12.43 8.05 9.10
N VAL A 70 -11.09 7.99 9.02
CA VAL A 70 -10.21 8.18 10.18
C VAL A 70 -10.30 9.62 10.69
N TYR A 71 -10.28 10.60 9.79
CA TYR A 71 -10.36 12.01 10.15
C TYR A 71 -11.66 12.34 10.87
N GLU A 72 -12.78 11.84 10.36
CA GLU A 72 -14.09 12.00 10.98
C GLU A 72 -14.14 11.32 12.36
N ALA A 73 -13.59 10.10 12.50
CA ALA A 73 -13.60 9.35 13.75
C ALA A 73 -12.82 10.04 14.89
N PHE A 74 -11.75 10.77 14.55
CA PHE A 74 -10.91 11.48 15.52
C PHE A 74 -11.11 13.01 15.53
N GLY A 75 -12.04 13.54 14.72
CA GLY A 75 -12.32 14.97 14.64
C GLY A 75 -11.15 15.82 14.13
N VAL A 76 -10.23 15.24 13.38
CA VAL A 76 -9.03 15.93 12.87
C VAL A 76 -9.26 16.46 11.45
N LYS A 77 -8.65 17.60 11.11
CA LYS A 77 -8.69 18.19 9.77
C LYS A 77 -7.28 18.45 9.29
N PHE A 78 -6.97 17.96 8.10
CA PHE A 78 -5.71 18.23 7.41
C PHE A 78 -6.01 19.04 6.15
N ASN A 79 -5.15 20.02 5.86
CA ASN A 79 -5.10 20.67 4.56
C ASN A 79 -4.15 19.83 3.71
N VAL A 80 -4.71 18.93 2.90
CA VAL A 80 -4.00 18.03 2.00
C VAL A 80 -4.24 18.44 0.55
#